data_AF-A0A563EUS5-F1
#
_entry.id   AF-A0A563EUS5-F1
#
_cell.length_a   1.000
_cell.length_b   1.000
_cell.length_c   1.000
_cell.angle_alpha   90.00
_cell.angle_beta   90.00
_cell.angle_gamma   90.00
#
_symmetry.space_group_name_H-M   'P 1'
#
loop_
_entity.id
_entity.type
_entity.pdbx_description
1 polymer ?
#
loop_
_entity_poly.entity_id
_entity_poly.type
_entity_poly.pdbx_seq_one_letter_code
_entity_poly.pdbx_strand_id
1 'polypeptide(L)'
;MTPRTILTFALVLELTAVTISDHPASGVATLLLTLLAAGYAWSCWAFPFRPCPSCKGSGRHVSSGLFRGVQLCKRCKATGLKLRRGRAIYNALHRHRTRTRRNR
;
A
#
# COMPACT_ATOMS: atom_id res chain seq x y z
N MET A 1 7.70 3.46 -10.88
CA MET A 1 6.76 4.59 -10.83
C MET A 1 6.25 4.86 -12.24
N THR A 2 4.96 5.09 -12.43
CA THR A 2 4.47 5.55 -13.74
C THR A 2 4.71 7.05 -13.87
N PRO A 3 4.92 7.60 -15.08
CA PRO A 3 5.13 9.04 -15.27
C PRO A 3 4.00 9.88 -14.65
N ARG A 4 2.77 9.33 -14.63
CA ARG A 4 1.62 9.92 -13.93
C ARG A 4 1.81 10.08 -12.43
N THR A 5 2.45 9.13 -11.74
CA THR A 5 2.69 9.25 -10.29
C THR A 5 3.67 10.38 -9.99
N ILE A 6 4.71 10.54 -10.81
CA ILE A 6 5.70 11.60 -10.65
C ILE A 6 5.05 12.98 -10.86
N LEU A 7 4.24 13.12 -11.92
CA LEU A 7 3.53 14.36 -12.21
C LEU A 7 2.55 14.75 -11.09
N THR A 8 1.82 13.79 -10.51
CA THR A 8 0.93 14.07 -9.37
C THR A 8 1.69 14.46 -8.10
N PHE A 9 2.87 13.89 -7.85
CA PHE A 9 3.69 14.29 -6.69
C PHE A 9 4.23 15.71 -6.85
N ALA A 10 4.70 16.06 -8.05
CA ALA A 10 5.13 17.42 -8.36
C ALA A 10 3.99 18.43 -8.19
N LEU A 11 2.80 18.14 -8.74
CA LEU A 11 1.63 19.02 -8.63
C LEU A 11 1.17 19.22 -7.18
N VAL A 12 1.20 18.17 -6.36
CA VAL A 12 0.90 18.26 -4.92
C VAL A 12 1.93 19.11 -4.19
N LEU A 13 3.22 18.97 -4.53
CA LEU A 13 4.29 19.76 -3.92
C LEU A 13 4.12 21.27 -4.21
N GLU A 14 3.83 21.62 -5.47
CA GLU A 14 3.56 23.02 -5.86
C GLU A 14 2.35 23.59 -5.12
N LEU A 15 1.22 22.85 -5.06
CA LEU A 15 0.04 23.31 -4.32
C LEU A 15 0.32 23.49 -2.82
N THR A 16 1.10 22.59 -2.21
CA THR A 16 1.47 22.75 -0.80
C THR A 16 2.31 24.00 -0.58
N ALA A 17 3.27 24.29 -1.46
CA ALA A 17 4.11 25.48 -1.38
C ALA A 17 3.27 26.78 -1.45
N VAL A 18 2.27 26.83 -2.34
CA VAL A 18 1.35 27.97 -2.45
C VAL A 18 0.54 28.15 -1.16
N THR A 19 -0.02 27.08 -0.59
CA THR A 19 -0.85 27.19 0.63
C THR A 19 -0.09 27.63 1.89
N ILE A 20 1.21 27.35 1.97
CA ILE A 20 2.06 27.75 3.11
C ILE A 20 2.31 29.27 3.10
N SER A 21 2.42 29.86 1.91
CA SER A 21 2.64 31.30 1.74
C SER A 21 1.42 32.14 2.17
N ASP A 22 0.20 31.65 1.92
CA ASP A 22 -1.02 32.40 2.20
C ASP A 22 -1.51 32.26 3.66
N HIS A 23 -1.26 31.13 4.32
CA HIS A 23 -1.78 30.85 5.68
C HIS A 23 -0.73 30.17 6.59
N PRO A 24 0.12 30.94 7.30
CA PRO A 24 1.23 30.38 8.08
C PRO A 24 0.78 29.53 9.27
N ALA A 25 -0.40 29.81 9.85
CA ALA A 25 -0.93 29.05 10.99
C ALA A 25 -1.40 27.64 10.60
N SER A 26 -1.90 27.43 9.38
CA SER A 26 -2.38 26.13 8.89
C SER A 26 -1.36 25.43 7.97
N GLY A 27 -0.39 26.18 7.42
CA GLY A 27 0.65 25.67 6.51
C GLY A 27 1.50 24.54 7.09
N VAL A 28 1.77 24.59 8.41
CA VAL A 28 2.56 23.54 9.09
C VAL A 28 1.80 22.21 9.12
N ALA A 29 0.48 22.26 9.36
CA ALA A 29 -0.36 21.06 9.43
C ALA A 29 -0.50 20.41 8.05
N THR A 30 -0.71 21.19 6.99
CA THR A 30 -0.76 20.69 5.61
C THR A 30 0.59 20.12 5.16
N LEU A 31 1.70 20.77 5.49
CA LEU A 31 3.03 20.24 5.18
C LEU A 31 3.31 18.92 5.91
N LEU A 32 2.97 18.81 7.19
CA LEU A 32 3.13 17.56 7.94
C LEU A 32 2.27 16.43 7.33
N LEU A 33 1.02 16.72 7.00
CA LEU A 33 0.10 15.73 6.44
C LEU A 33 0.56 15.23 5.06
N THR A 34 1.09 16.14 4.23
CA THR A 34 1.62 15.79 2.91
C THR A 34 2.91 14.99 2.99
N LEU A 35 3.83 15.31 3.91
CA LEU A 35 5.01 14.50 4.17
C LEU A 35 4.64 13.09 4.65
N LEU A 36 3.68 12.97 5.57
CA LEU A 36 3.19 11.67 6.05
C LEU A 36 2.56 10.86 4.91
N ALA A 37 1.72 11.48 4.09
CA ALA A 37 1.09 10.83 2.94
C ALA A 37 2.12 10.39 1.88
N ALA A 38 3.11 11.24 1.59
CA ALA A 38 4.19 10.94 0.65
C ALA A 38 5.09 9.80 1.18
N GLY A 39 5.48 9.86 2.45
CA GLY A 39 6.25 8.79 3.10
C GLY A 39 5.48 7.46 3.10
N TYR A 40 4.17 7.49 3.37
CA TYR A 40 3.33 6.29 3.28
C TYR A 40 3.28 5.74 1.87
N ALA A 41 3.06 6.58 0.86
CA ALA A 41 3.03 6.17 -0.54
C ALA A 41 4.36 5.57 -0.99
N TRP A 42 5.48 6.20 -0.60
CA TRP A 42 6.83 5.71 -0.85
C TRP A 42 7.06 4.34 -0.21
N SER A 43 6.69 4.19 1.06
CA SER A 43 6.81 2.90 1.76
C SER A 43 5.96 1.80 1.12
N CYS A 44 4.79 2.13 0.57
CA CYS A 44 3.95 1.19 -0.17
C CYS A 44 4.57 0.79 -1.52
N TRP A 45 5.38 1.67 -2.12
CA TRP A 45 6.09 1.40 -3.36
C TRP A 45 7.36 0.57 -3.14
N ALA A 46 8.20 0.96 -2.18
CA ALA A 46 9.43 0.24 -1.83
C ALA A 46 9.14 -1.13 -1.19
N PHE A 47 8.16 -1.21 -0.30
CA PHE A 47 7.78 -2.43 0.43
C PHE A 47 6.30 -2.76 0.20
N PRO A 48 5.96 -3.36 -0.96
CA PRO A 48 4.57 -3.66 -1.32
C PRO A 48 3.97 -4.82 -0.52
N PHE A 49 4.80 -5.68 0.06
CA PHE A 49 4.41 -6.84 0.83
C PHE A 49 4.60 -6.60 2.33
N ARG A 50 3.66 -7.08 3.13
CA ARG A 50 3.78 -7.17 4.59
C ARG A 50 3.67 -8.64 5.03
N PRO A 51 4.29 -9.04 6.14
CA PRO A 51 4.11 -10.38 6.68
C PRO A 51 2.63 -10.62 7.00
N CYS A 52 2.16 -11.83 6.73
CA CYS A 52 0.78 -12.22 7.06
C CYS A 52 0.62 -12.23 8.59
N PRO A 53 -0.35 -11.50 9.17
CA PRO A 53 -0.52 -11.43 10.62
C PRO A 53 -0.95 -12.77 11.24
N SER A 54 -1.48 -13.69 10.43
CA SER A 54 -1.85 -15.05 10.85
C SER A 54 -0.62 -15.87 11.23
N CYS A 55 0.30 -16.02 10.28
CA CYS A 55 1.45 -16.91 10.38
C CYS A 55 2.75 -16.16 10.68
N LYS A 56 2.66 -14.84 10.93
CA LYS A 56 3.79 -13.94 11.18
C LYS A 56 4.89 -14.02 10.12
N GLY A 57 4.53 -14.28 8.86
CA GLY A 57 5.49 -14.39 7.75
C GLY A 57 5.94 -15.81 7.40
N SER A 58 5.67 -16.82 8.23
CA SER A 58 6.18 -18.19 8.01
C SER A 58 5.50 -18.97 6.88
N GLY A 59 4.32 -18.51 6.42
CA GLY A 59 3.50 -19.21 5.41
C GLY A 59 2.82 -20.49 5.91
N ARG A 60 3.11 -20.92 7.15
CA ARG A 60 2.64 -22.18 7.72
C ARG A 60 2.29 -22.02 9.20
N HIS A 61 1.54 -22.97 9.74
CA HIS A 61 1.24 -23.09 11.16
C HIS A 61 1.71 -24.48 11.59
N VAL A 62 2.40 -24.55 12.73
CA VAL A 62 2.70 -25.83 13.36
C VAL A 62 1.47 -26.20 14.19
N SER A 63 0.82 -27.31 13.88
CA SER A 63 -0.29 -27.78 14.72
C SER A 63 0.26 -28.23 16.07
N SER A 64 -0.23 -27.60 17.13
CA SER A 64 0.01 -28.02 18.51
C SER A 64 -0.97 -29.14 18.85
N GLY A 65 -0.62 -30.39 18.54
CA GLY A 65 -1.44 -31.56 18.82
C GLY A 65 -0.67 -32.87 18.67
N LEU A 66 -1.32 -33.99 19.00
CA LEU A 66 -0.74 -35.35 18.98
C LEU A 66 -0.21 -35.73 17.59
N PHE A 67 -0.82 -35.19 16.53
CA PHE A 67 -0.31 -35.25 15.16
C PHE A 67 0.37 -33.92 14.81
N ARG A 68 1.70 -33.89 14.98
CA ARG A 68 2.56 -32.74 14.63
C ARG A 68 2.64 -32.57 13.11
N GLY A 69 1.61 -31.96 12.53
CA GLY A 69 1.54 -31.62 11.12
C GLY A 69 1.87 -30.14 10.85
N VAL A 70 2.54 -29.87 9.74
CA VAL A 70 2.68 -28.51 9.20
C VAL A 70 1.43 -28.19 8.39
N GLN A 71 0.60 -27.28 8.87
CA GLN A 71 -0.56 -26.80 8.12
C GLN A 71 -0.20 -25.54 7.34
N LEU A 72 -0.55 -25.50 6.04
CA LEU A 72 -0.35 -24.30 5.23
C LEU A 72 -1.32 -23.20 5.67
N CYS A 73 -0.82 -21.96 5.72
CA CYS A 73 -1.67 -20.83 6.10
C CYS A 73 -2.67 -20.52 4.97
N LYS A 74 -3.95 -20.85 5.20
CA LYS A 74 -5.05 -20.58 4.25
C LYS A 74 -5.22 -19.09 3.92
N ARG A 75 -4.92 -18.20 4.87
CA ARG A 75 -5.08 -16.73 4.69
C ARG A 75 -4.08 -16.10 3.71
N CYS A 76 -2.85 -16.59 3.66
CA CYS A 76 -1.84 -16.13 2.71
C CYS A 76 -1.60 -17.14 1.57
N LYS A 77 -2.34 -18.26 1.55
CA LYS A 77 -2.15 -19.36 0.59
C LYS A 77 -0.70 -19.82 0.55
N ALA A 78 -0.14 -20.13 1.72
CA ALA A 78 1.25 -20.56 1.90
C ALA A 78 2.36 -19.54 1.55
N THR A 79 2.05 -18.35 1.04
CA THR A 79 3.08 -17.38 0.62
C THR A 79 3.80 -16.68 1.79
N GLY A 80 3.22 -16.67 2.99
CA GLY A 80 3.73 -15.92 4.14
C GLY A 80 3.53 -14.40 4.05
N LEU A 81 3.18 -13.88 2.89
CA LEU A 81 3.11 -12.46 2.59
C LEU A 81 1.68 -12.03 2.25
N LYS A 82 1.37 -10.77 2.50
CA LYS A 82 0.11 -10.13 2.08
C LYS A 82 0.41 -8.77 1.48
N LEU A 83 -0.31 -8.41 0.42
CA LEU A 83 -0.18 -7.07 -0.18
C LEU A 83 -0.63 -5.98 0.80
N ARG A 84 0.10 -4.87 0.86
CA ARG A 84 -0.37 -3.64 1.52
C ARG A 84 -1.60 -3.08 0.81
N ARG A 85 -2.43 -2.33 1.56
CA ARG A 85 -3.72 -1.79 1.08
C ARG A 85 -3.57 -0.89 -0.15
N GLY A 86 -2.59 0.01 -0.17
CA GLY A 86 -2.36 0.89 -1.33
C GLY A 86 -2.14 0.12 -2.63
N ARG A 87 -1.32 -0.93 -2.59
CA ARG A 87 -1.05 -1.77 -3.76
C ARG A 87 -2.24 -2.68 -4.12
N ALA A 88 -2.97 -3.15 -3.12
CA ALA A 88 -4.17 -3.96 -3.33
C ALA A 88 -5.27 -3.16 -4.07
N ILE A 89 -5.47 -1.90 -3.69
CA ILE A 89 -6.43 -0.98 -4.33
C ILE A 89 -5.99 -0.70 -5.76
N TYR A 90 -4.72 -0.34 -6.00
CA TYR A 90 -4.22 -0.12 -7.36
C TYR A 90 -4.45 -1.34 -8.25
N ASN A 91 -4.12 -2.54 -7.76
CA ASN A 91 -4.30 -3.77 -8.54
C ASN A 91 -5.79 -4.09 -8.76
N ALA A 92 -6.67 -3.78 -7.81
CA ALA A 92 -8.12 -3.92 -7.98
C ALA A 92 -8.66 -2.97 -9.06
N LEU A 93 -8.29 -1.68 -9.01
CA LEU A 93 -8.64 -0.67 -10.00
C LEU A 93 -8.12 -1.05 -11.39
N HIS A 94 -6.87 -1.50 -11.48
CA HIS A 94 -6.29 -1.92 -12.75
C HIS A 94 -7.06 -3.10 -13.37
N ARG A 95 -7.40 -4.11 -12.55
CA ARG A 95 -8.23 -5.26 -12.99
C ARG A 95 -9.64 -4.85 -13.39
N HIS A 96 -10.23 -3.86 -12.71
CA HIS A 96 -11.54 -3.35 -13.12
C HIS A 96 -11.47 -2.68 -14.49
N ARG A 97 -10.48 -1.78 -14.70
CA ARG A 97 -10.28 -1.08 -15.98
C ARG A 97 -10.05 -2.03 -17.15
N THR A 98 -9.25 -3.07 -16.97
CA THR A 98 -9.00 -4.07 -18.03
C THR A 98 -10.23 -4.91 -18.32
N ARG A 99 -11.03 -5.28 -17.29
CA ARG A 99 -12.32 -5.97 -17.50
C ARG A 99 -13.32 -5.12 -18.28
N THR A 100 -13.47 -3.84 -17.93
CA THR A 100 -14.38 -2.94 -18.65
C THR A 100 -14.00 -2.81 -20.13
N ARG A 101 -12.70 -2.78 -20.45
CA ARG A 101 -12.24 -2.76 -21.86
C ARG A 101 -12.47 -4.07 -22.62
N ARG A 102 -12.45 -5.22 -21.93
CA ARG A 102 -12.68 -6.53 -22.56
C ARG A 102 -14.15 -6.79 -22.87
N ASN A 103 -15.05 -6.19 -22.11
CA ASN A 103 -16.51 -6.38 -22.25
C ASN A 103 -17.16 -5.35 -23.19
N ARG A 104 -16.35 -4.61 -23.96
CA ARG A 104 -16.78 -3.64 -24.97
C ARG A 104 -16.11 -4.04 -26.27
#